data_AF-A0A7S2DFN3-F1
#
_entry.id   AF-A0A7S2DFN3-F1
#
_cell.length_a   1.000
_cell.length_b   1.000
_cell.length_c   1.000
_cell.angle_alpha   90.00
_cell.angle_beta   90.00
_cell.angle_gamma   90.00
#
_symmetry.space_group_name_H-M   'P 1'
#
loop_
_entity.id
_entity.type
_entity.pdbx_description
1 polymer ?
#
loop_
_entity_poly.entity_id
_entity_poly.type
_entity_poly.pdbx_seq_one_letter_code
_entity_poly.pdbx_strand_id
1 'polypeptide(L)'
;GMQKEDMQKKEDIQVDLLAGPPGETELHFILFWNPQRKETDAMYSKALQRFNGSIVGQVVHPAFGDAKASDEKMTEFYRANLPKGYKLKGDSRGRQPFIVLFLRIHKSTWTACAGGVSARGQASCPPINAFKNEMRHGVTHGSQLIHATDNAQEFESNLRTLGITVVSAQQGKPSLRQHGHGKMAFAVCTRDPACPIDPACFPRSLTQVMAAATMPADPEWGSVVELLHGLTTAGVAYVISRNWEQGIPPPGSHPDIDLLVSDHKLADGVIGGVQGHPHDAWRIQLKKRIAGVTVDFDPRYIGDTYIDPAWATDVIRRRQPRGPGGTFIMEPVDAFFFLLYHAVIQKPNIASDYNIRLEQMAQALLAENQQQEMPPTLLLQQGSTKGAGKSMRIKLLRWYMSAHRYAFTKPSDHSVTFDVPTSMAGESERPCGVSHV
;
A
#
# COMPACT_ATOMS: atom_id res chain seq x y z
N GLY A 1 -32.68 -17.53 -35.96
CA GLY A 1 -31.52 -17.87 -35.11
C GLY A 1 -30.73 -16.61 -34.89
N MET A 2 -30.84 -16.01 -33.70
CA MET A 2 -30.05 -14.85 -33.30
C MET A 2 -28.69 -15.36 -32.82
N GLN A 3 -27.63 -15.10 -33.60
CA GLN A 3 -26.26 -15.31 -33.14
C GLN A 3 -25.96 -14.25 -32.06
N LYS A 4 -25.72 -14.70 -30.83
CA LYS A 4 -25.07 -13.89 -29.80
C LYS A 4 -23.62 -13.71 -30.21
N GLU A 5 -23.31 -12.55 -30.79
CA GLU A 5 -21.95 -12.02 -30.72
C GLU A 5 -21.71 -11.61 -29.26
N ASP A 6 -21.22 -12.54 -28.45
CA ASP A 6 -20.56 -12.20 -27.20
C ASP A 6 -19.29 -11.41 -27.56
N MET A 7 -19.47 -10.11 -27.72
CA MET A 7 -18.40 -9.14 -27.84
C MET A 7 -17.72 -9.09 -26.48
N GLN A 8 -16.80 -10.05 -26.25
CA GLN A 8 -15.97 -10.12 -25.07
C GLN A 8 -15.16 -8.83 -25.01
N LYS A 9 -15.64 -7.85 -24.25
CA LYS A 9 -14.96 -6.58 -24.03
C LYS A 9 -13.55 -6.92 -23.59
N LYS A 10 -12.55 -6.56 -24.40
CA LYS A 10 -11.16 -6.63 -23.99
C LYS A 10 -11.03 -5.69 -22.79
N GLU A 11 -10.79 -6.28 -21.62
CA GLU A 11 -10.44 -5.53 -20.43
C GLU A 11 -9.00 -5.05 -20.61
N ASP A 12 -8.85 -3.78 -20.99
CA ASP A 12 -7.54 -3.14 -21.02
C ASP A 12 -7.09 -2.82 -19.59
N ILE A 13 -5.88 -3.24 -19.22
CA ILE A 13 -5.30 -2.95 -17.92
C ILE A 13 -4.70 -1.55 -17.98
N GLN A 14 -5.29 -0.60 -17.26
CA GLN A 14 -4.74 0.75 -17.15
C GLN A 14 -3.75 0.84 -16.00
N VAL A 15 -2.58 1.43 -16.26
CA VAL A 15 -1.54 1.68 -15.25
C VAL A 15 -1.20 3.17 -15.27
N ASP A 16 -1.47 3.84 -14.16
CA ASP A 16 -1.04 5.22 -13.93
C ASP A 16 0.42 5.22 -13.49
N LEU A 17 1.29 5.86 -14.27
CA LEU A 17 2.70 5.99 -13.93
C LEU A 17 3.03 7.42 -13.52
N LEU A 18 3.96 7.52 -12.56
CA LEU A 18 4.50 8.80 -12.11
C LEU A 18 5.23 9.51 -13.25
N ALA A 19 4.96 10.81 -13.39
CA ALA A 19 5.66 11.68 -14.32
C ALA A 19 7.16 11.71 -14.00
N GLY A 20 7.99 11.73 -15.04
CA GLY A 20 9.44 11.90 -14.90
C GLY A 20 9.91 13.17 -15.60
N PRO A 21 11.15 13.61 -15.33
CA PRO A 21 11.74 14.73 -16.04
C PRO A 21 11.79 14.44 -17.55
N PRO A 22 11.47 15.41 -18.41
CA PRO A 22 11.44 15.22 -19.86
C PRO A 22 12.86 14.90 -20.41
N GLY A 23 12.92 14.01 -21.41
CA GLY A 23 14.08 13.87 -22.31
C GLY A 23 15.18 12.88 -21.89
N GLU A 24 15.38 12.61 -20.60
CA GLU A 24 16.55 11.81 -20.15
C GLU A 24 16.22 10.41 -19.64
N THR A 25 14.93 10.10 -19.50
CA THR A 25 14.47 8.81 -18.97
C THR A 25 13.66 8.02 -19.98
N GLU A 26 13.76 6.70 -19.90
CA GLU A 26 12.99 5.75 -20.70
C GLU A 26 12.19 4.83 -19.80
N LEU A 27 10.97 4.47 -20.23
CA LEU A 27 10.13 3.52 -19.51
C LEU A 27 10.45 2.09 -19.94
N HIS A 28 10.57 1.24 -18.95
CA HIS A 28 10.78 -0.19 -19.12
C HIS A 28 9.94 -0.98 -18.14
N PHE A 29 9.95 -2.31 -18.27
CA PHE A 29 9.41 -3.17 -17.23
C PHE A 29 10.26 -4.41 -16.99
N ILE A 30 10.05 -5.03 -15.83
CA ILE A 30 10.47 -6.38 -15.48
C ILE A 30 9.22 -7.23 -15.23
N LEU A 31 9.13 -8.40 -15.85
CA LEU A 31 8.05 -9.38 -15.71
C LEU A 31 8.53 -10.59 -14.90
N PHE A 32 7.66 -11.07 -14.02
CA PHE A 32 7.88 -12.26 -13.19
C PHE A 32 6.76 -13.29 -13.45
N TRP A 33 6.99 -14.21 -14.37
CA TRP A 33 5.97 -15.11 -14.95
C TRP A 33 5.40 -16.15 -14.00
N ASN A 34 6.18 -16.59 -13.01
CA ASN A 34 5.79 -17.67 -12.10
C ASN A 34 6.05 -17.25 -10.65
N PRO A 35 5.14 -16.47 -10.05
CA PRO A 35 5.34 -15.92 -8.72
C PRO A 35 5.25 -16.95 -7.59
N GLN A 36 4.80 -18.17 -7.87
CA GLN A 36 4.73 -19.26 -6.90
C GLN A 36 6.09 -19.93 -6.65
N ARG A 37 7.08 -19.70 -7.52
CA ARG A 37 8.43 -20.25 -7.35
C ARG A 37 9.27 -19.39 -6.41
N LYS A 38 9.96 -20.04 -5.47
CA LYS A 38 10.87 -19.40 -4.51
C LYS A 38 11.96 -18.57 -5.20
N GLU A 39 12.44 -19.03 -6.36
CA GLU A 39 13.45 -18.28 -7.13
C GLU A 39 12.88 -16.96 -7.66
N THR A 40 11.62 -16.94 -8.09
CA THR A 40 10.96 -15.72 -8.56
C THR A 40 10.78 -14.71 -7.44
N ASP A 41 10.43 -15.16 -6.23
CA ASP A 41 10.34 -14.29 -5.04
C ASP A 41 11.71 -13.64 -4.74
N ALA A 42 12.78 -14.44 -4.73
CA ALA A 42 14.14 -13.91 -4.55
C ALA A 42 14.55 -12.91 -5.67
N MET A 43 14.18 -13.18 -6.92
CA MET A 43 14.42 -12.25 -8.04
C MET A 43 13.62 -10.95 -7.86
N TYR A 44 12.36 -11.04 -7.42
CA TYR A 44 11.51 -9.89 -7.16
C TYR A 44 12.08 -9.02 -6.04
N SER A 45 12.46 -9.61 -4.89
CA SER A 45 13.11 -8.88 -3.80
C SER A 45 14.41 -8.19 -4.25
N LYS A 46 15.25 -8.88 -5.03
CA LYS A 46 16.46 -8.27 -5.61
C LYS A 46 16.15 -7.13 -6.57
N ALA A 47 15.07 -7.22 -7.34
CA ALA A 47 14.64 -6.13 -8.23
C ALA A 47 14.20 -4.90 -7.43
N LEU A 48 13.39 -5.10 -6.37
CA LEU A 48 12.98 -4.03 -5.46
C LEU A 48 14.20 -3.34 -4.83
N GLN A 49 15.18 -4.12 -4.38
CA GLN A 49 16.41 -3.57 -3.79
C GLN A 49 17.26 -2.80 -4.82
N ARG A 50 17.54 -3.41 -5.98
CA ARG A 50 18.45 -2.85 -6.99
C ARG A 50 17.89 -1.62 -7.68
N PHE A 51 16.59 -1.61 -7.93
CA PHE A 51 15.91 -0.54 -8.66
C PHE A 51 15.04 0.34 -7.75
N ASN A 52 15.35 0.33 -6.45
CA ASN A 52 14.70 1.23 -5.51
C ASN A 52 14.81 2.68 -6.00
N GLY A 53 13.70 3.42 -6.01
CA GLY A 53 13.63 4.78 -6.55
C GLY A 53 13.43 4.88 -8.07
N SER A 54 13.72 3.85 -8.86
CA SER A 54 13.42 3.79 -10.31
C SER A 54 12.08 3.14 -10.63
N ILE A 55 11.52 2.34 -9.72
CA ILE A 55 10.20 1.74 -9.89
C ILE A 55 9.14 2.84 -9.79
N VAL A 56 8.30 2.94 -10.83
CA VAL A 56 7.25 3.96 -10.98
C VAL A 56 5.84 3.37 -10.99
N GLY A 57 5.72 2.04 -10.94
CA GLY A 57 4.45 1.34 -10.87
C GLY A 57 4.64 -0.17 -10.86
N GLN A 58 3.57 -0.91 -10.57
CA GLN A 58 3.49 -2.35 -10.73
C GLN A 58 2.07 -2.76 -11.08
N VAL A 59 1.91 -3.93 -11.68
CA VAL A 59 0.59 -4.54 -11.87
C VAL A 59 0.71 -6.05 -11.80
N VAL A 60 -0.33 -6.70 -11.29
CA VAL A 60 -0.50 -8.14 -11.45
C VAL A 60 -1.39 -8.37 -12.66
N HIS A 61 -0.83 -8.99 -13.68
CA HIS A 61 -1.55 -9.36 -14.88
C HIS A 61 -2.21 -10.74 -14.65
N PRO A 62 -3.51 -10.92 -14.96
CA PRO A 62 -4.17 -12.22 -14.85
C PRO A 62 -3.56 -13.25 -15.82
N ALA A 63 -3.85 -14.53 -15.66
CA ALA A 63 -3.51 -15.50 -16.70
C ALA A 63 -4.21 -15.16 -18.04
N PHE A 64 -3.63 -15.52 -19.17
CA PHE A 64 -4.22 -15.30 -20.51
C PHE A 64 -5.44 -16.18 -20.83
N GLY A 65 -5.99 -16.87 -19.83
CA GLY A 65 -7.06 -17.85 -20.00
C GLY A 65 -6.50 -19.26 -20.05
N ASP A 66 -6.87 -20.02 -21.08
CA ASP A 66 -6.42 -21.41 -21.24
C ASP A 66 -5.00 -21.52 -21.83
N ALA A 67 -4.50 -22.75 -21.91
CA ALA A 67 -3.16 -23.04 -22.43
C ALA A 67 -2.96 -22.59 -23.88
N LYS A 68 -4.01 -22.66 -24.72
CA LYS A 68 -3.94 -22.27 -26.13
C LYS A 68 -3.85 -20.75 -26.26
N ALA A 69 -4.69 -20.02 -25.54
CA ALA A 69 -4.65 -18.56 -25.50
C ALA A 69 -3.29 -18.06 -24.98
N SER A 70 -2.75 -18.71 -23.95
CA SER A 70 -1.41 -18.41 -23.43
C SER A 70 -0.32 -18.65 -24.47
N ASP A 71 -0.33 -19.79 -25.17
CA ASP A 71 0.65 -20.12 -26.21
C ASP A 71 0.59 -19.13 -27.40
N GLU A 72 -0.62 -18.71 -27.80
CA GLU A 72 -0.84 -17.69 -28.84
C GLU A 72 -0.28 -16.33 -28.41
N LYS A 73 -0.56 -15.92 -27.16
CA LYS A 73 -0.05 -14.67 -26.60
C LYS A 73 1.47 -14.66 -26.43
N MET A 74 2.07 -15.76 -26.00
CA MET A 74 3.52 -15.88 -25.92
C MET A 74 4.17 -15.89 -27.31
N THR A 75 3.52 -16.49 -28.30
CA THR A 75 3.99 -16.42 -29.69
C THR A 75 4.00 -14.98 -30.20
N GLU A 76 2.96 -14.20 -29.90
CA GLU A 76 2.91 -12.77 -30.22
C GLU A 76 3.99 -11.98 -29.47
N PHE A 77 4.11 -12.21 -28.16
CA PHE A 77 5.05 -11.50 -27.27
C PHE A 77 6.50 -11.67 -27.74
N TYR A 78 6.90 -12.89 -28.11
CA TYR A 78 8.26 -13.20 -28.55
C TYR A 78 8.45 -13.17 -30.06
N ARG A 79 7.46 -12.69 -30.84
CA ARG A 79 7.47 -12.78 -32.31
C ARG A 79 8.74 -12.25 -32.97
N ALA A 80 9.31 -11.15 -32.45
CA ALA A 80 10.54 -10.56 -32.98
C ALA A 80 11.76 -11.49 -32.90
N ASN A 81 11.74 -12.47 -31.98
CA ASN A 81 12.84 -13.40 -31.72
C ASN A 81 12.53 -14.83 -32.20
N LEU A 82 11.35 -15.08 -32.79
CA LEU A 82 10.94 -16.39 -33.26
C LEU A 82 11.11 -16.50 -34.79
N PRO A 83 11.46 -17.68 -35.31
CA PRO A 83 11.45 -17.91 -36.76
C PRO A 83 10.08 -17.59 -37.36
N LYS A 84 10.05 -17.06 -38.59
CA LYS A 84 8.81 -16.73 -39.29
C LYS A 84 7.89 -17.96 -39.35
N GLY A 85 6.66 -17.82 -38.82
CA GLY A 85 5.66 -18.89 -38.79
C GLY A 85 5.77 -19.85 -37.61
N TYR A 86 6.80 -19.73 -36.77
CA TYR A 86 6.93 -20.54 -35.55
C TYR A 86 5.85 -20.16 -34.54
N LYS A 87 5.24 -21.17 -33.90
CA LYS A 87 4.27 -21.01 -32.82
C LYS A 87 4.78 -21.75 -31.59
N LEU A 88 4.84 -21.04 -30.47
CA LEU A 88 5.12 -21.68 -29.18
C LEU A 88 3.98 -22.66 -28.86
N LYS A 89 4.33 -23.79 -28.26
CA LYS A 89 3.39 -24.80 -27.76
C LYS A 89 3.89 -25.27 -26.40
N GLY A 90 3.00 -25.39 -25.43
CA GLY A 90 3.38 -25.88 -24.10
C GLY A 90 4.11 -24.84 -23.25
N ASP A 91 4.05 -23.55 -23.58
CA ASP A 91 4.78 -22.51 -22.85
C ASP A 91 4.10 -22.24 -21.51
N SER A 92 4.81 -22.43 -20.41
CA SER A 92 4.25 -22.25 -19.06
C SER A 92 3.98 -20.78 -18.70
N ARG A 93 4.58 -19.82 -19.42
CA ARG A 93 4.43 -18.39 -19.13
C ARG A 93 3.03 -17.91 -19.48
N GLY A 94 2.46 -17.08 -18.61
CA GLY A 94 1.12 -16.50 -18.81
C GLY A 94 -0.06 -17.43 -18.49
N ARG A 95 0.20 -18.68 -18.06
CA ARG A 95 -0.83 -19.65 -17.63
C ARG A 95 -1.34 -19.43 -16.21
N GLN A 96 -0.66 -18.59 -15.46
CA GLN A 96 -1.04 -18.15 -14.12
C GLN A 96 -0.85 -16.65 -14.02
N PRO A 97 -1.45 -15.98 -13.03
CA PRO A 97 -1.20 -14.56 -12.78
C PRO A 97 0.30 -14.29 -12.56
N PHE A 98 0.77 -13.13 -13.06
CA PHE A 98 2.19 -12.75 -13.02
C PHE A 98 2.36 -11.26 -12.76
N ILE A 99 3.55 -10.85 -12.31
CA ILE A 99 3.80 -9.45 -11.94
C ILE A 99 4.58 -8.72 -13.01
N VAL A 100 4.22 -7.46 -13.23
CA VAL A 100 4.96 -6.48 -14.03
C VAL A 100 5.40 -5.34 -13.12
N LEU A 101 6.70 -5.08 -13.01
CA LEU A 101 7.25 -3.87 -12.41
C LEU A 101 7.55 -2.87 -13.52
N PHE A 102 7.06 -1.64 -13.42
CA PHE A 102 7.37 -0.54 -14.34
C PHE A 102 8.49 0.30 -13.77
N LEU A 103 9.50 0.58 -14.59
CA LEU A 103 10.69 1.32 -14.19
C LEU A 103 10.91 2.50 -15.12
N ARG A 104 11.36 3.61 -14.55
CA ARG A 104 11.86 4.77 -15.28
C ARG A 104 13.37 4.83 -15.11
N ILE A 105 14.10 4.63 -16.20
CA ILE A 105 15.55 4.46 -16.20
C ILE A 105 16.21 5.61 -16.95
N HIS A 106 17.25 6.21 -16.37
CA HIS A 106 18.03 7.25 -17.05
C HIS A 106 18.92 6.66 -18.13
N LYS A 107 18.93 7.26 -19.32
CA LYS A 107 19.77 6.81 -20.44
C LYS A 107 21.27 6.86 -20.12
N SER A 108 21.68 7.75 -19.22
CA SER A 108 23.06 7.83 -18.72
C SER A 108 23.52 6.59 -17.95
N THR A 109 22.59 5.76 -17.45
CA THR A 109 22.91 4.52 -16.74
C THR A 109 23.10 3.32 -17.68
N TRP A 110 22.92 3.52 -18.98
CA TRP A 110 23.04 2.44 -19.95
C TRP A 110 24.49 2.05 -20.11
N THR A 111 24.72 0.75 -20.23
CA THR A 111 26.07 0.19 -20.39
C THR A 111 26.16 -0.54 -21.72
N ALA A 112 27.36 -0.84 -22.20
CA ALA A 112 27.54 -1.67 -23.38
C ALA A 112 26.81 -3.01 -23.17
N CYS A 113 26.07 -3.46 -24.19
CA CYS A 113 25.40 -4.75 -24.10
C CYS A 113 26.45 -5.88 -23.93
N ALA A 114 26.12 -6.92 -23.17
CA ALA A 114 26.96 -8.10 -23.09
C ALA A 114 27.12 -8.72 -24.49
N GLY A 115 28.35 -8.78 -25.02
CA GLY A 115 28.63 -9.17 -26.41
C GLY A 115 28.69 -8.01 -27.42
N GLY A 116 28.70 -6.76 -26.96
CA GLY A 116 28.86 -5.55 -27.77
C GLY A 116 27.57 -5.07 -28.44
N VAL A 117 26.68 -5.98 -28.84
CA VAL A 117 25.41 -5.66 -29.49
C VAL A 117 24.29 -6.57 -28.95
N SER A 118 23.11 -6.02 -28.64
CA SER A 118 21.94 -6.81 -28.25
C SER A 118 21.46 -7.71 -29.39
N ALA A 119 20.61 -8.71 -29.10
CA ALA A 119 19.96 -9.53 -30.12
C ALA A 119 19.12 -8.71 -31.14
N ARG A 120 18.87 -7.43 -30.83
CA ARG A 120 18.14 -6.48 -31.68
C ARG A 120 19.04 -5.38 -32.26
N GLY A 121 20.37 -5.53 -32.23
CA GLY A 121 21.28 -4.59 -32.88
C GLY A 121 21.65 -3.35 -32.05
N GLN A 122 21.37 -3.32 -30.75
CA GLN A 122 21.67 -2.14 -29.91
C GLN A 122 23.05 -2.23 -29.28
N ALA A 123 23.85 -1.15 -29.36
CA ALA A 123 25.18 -1.11 -28.75
C ALA A 123 25.15 -0.93 -27.23
N SER A 124 24.13 -0.26 -26.70
CA SER A 124 23.93 -0.04 -25.27
C SER A 124 22.61 -0.63 -24.79
N CYS A 125 22.62 -1.16 -23.58
CA CYS A 125 21.51 -1.86 -22.94
C CYS A 125 21.17 -1.19 -21.62
N PRO A 126 19.88 -1.10 -21.26
CA PRO A 126 19.48 -0.61 -19.96
C PRO A 126 19.94 -1.59 -18.85
N PRO A 127 20.20 -1.11 -17.63
CA PRO A 127 20.64 -1.94 -16.50
C PRO A 127 19.72 -3.10 -16.16
N ILE A 128 18.43 -3.03 -16.54
CA ILE A 128 17.47 -4.14 -16.37
C ILE A 128 17.78 -5.36 -17.25
N ASN A 129 18.45 -5.19 -18.39
CA ASN A 129 18.86 -6.31 -19.23
C ASN A 129 20.01 -7.10 -18.56
N ALA A 130 20.98 -6.38 -17.99
CA ALA A 130 22.05 -6.99 -17.19
C ALA A 130 21.45 -7.73 -15.98
N PHE A 131 20.50 -7.12 -15.28
CA PHE A 131 19.78 -7.75 -14.17
C PHE A 131 19.04 -9.02 -14.60
N LYS A 132 18.29 -8.99 -15.71
CA LYS A 132 17.60 -10.17 -16.28
C LYS A 132 18.58 -11.32 -16.54
N ASN A 133 19.74 -11.03 -17.13
CA ASN A 133 20.74 -12.05 -17.44
C ASN A 133 21.39 -12.61 -16.17
N GLU A 134 21.71 -11.76 -15.21
CA GLU A 134 22.19 -12.16 -13.88
C GLU A 134 21.20 -13.10 -13.17
N MET A 135 19.92 -12.73 -13.13
CA MET A 135 18.88 -13.54 -12.48
C MET A 135 18.63 -14.88 -13.17
N ARG A 136 18.93 -14.99 -14.47
CA ARG A 136 18.82 -16.25 -15.22
C ARG A 136 20.02 -17.16 -15.04
N HIS A 137 21.18 -16.62 -14.67
CA HIS A 137 22.42 -17.39 -14.59
C HIS A 137 22.35 -18.45 -13.49
N GLY A 138 22.63 -19.70 -13.85
CA GLY A 138 22.58 -20.84 -12.91
C GLY A 138 21.18 -21.26 -12.46
N VAL A 139 20.11 -20.65 -12.97
CA VAL A 139 18.72 -20.99 -12.59
C VAL A 139 18.06 -21.84 -13.68
N THR A 140 17.72 -23.08 -13.34
CA THR A 140 17.00 -23.98 -14.23
C THR A 140 15.67 -23.36 -14.68
N HIS A 141 15.52 -23.22 -16.00
CA HIS A 141 14.41 -22.52 -16.65
C HIS A 141 14.28 -21.02 -16.29
N GLY A 142 15.37 -20.33 -15.94
CA GLY A 142 15.34 -18.91 -15.58
C GLY A 142 14.68 -18.01 -16.65
N SER A 143 14.79 -18.36 -17.94
CA SER A 143 14.12 -17.65 -19.04
C SER A 143 12.59 -17.73 -19.00
N GLN A 144 12.05 -18.71 -18.29
CA GLN A 144 10.62 -18.88 -18.04
C GLN A 144 10.16 -18.19 -16.74
N LEU A 145 11.08 -17.63 -15.94
CA LEU A 145 10.74 -16.96 -14.67
C LEU A 145 10.72 -15.45 -14.79
N ILE A 146 11.69 -14.87 -15.49
CA ILE A 146 11.87 -13.42 -15.58
C ILE A 146 12.02 -12.95 -17.03
N HIS A 147 11.43 -11.82 -17.36
CA HIS A 147 11.69 -11.05 -18.59
C HIS A 147 11.90 -9.57 -18.26
N ALA A 148 12.63 -8.85 -19.10
CA ALA A 148 12.82 -7.41 -18.98
C ALA A 148 13.02 -6.84 -20.38
N THR A 149 12.46 -5.65 -20.63
CA THR A 149 12.52 -5.00 -21.94
C THR A 149 13.91 -4.43 -22.20
N ASP A 150 14.40 -4.60 -23.41
CA ASP A 150 15.72 -4.13 -23.80
C ASP A 150 15.68 -2.69 -24.34
N ASN A 151 14.52 -2.22 -24.81
CA ASN A 151 14.30 -0.87 -25.33
C ASN A 151 12.81 -0.46 -25.41
N ALA A 152 12.55 0.79 -25.75
CA ALA A 152 11.23 1.38 -25.91
C ALA A 152 10.35 0.64 -26.93
N GLN A 153 10.91 0.22 -28.06
CA GLN A 153 10.13 -0.49 -29.09
C GLN A 153 9.67 -1.86 -28.57
N GLU A 154 10.53 -2.60 -27.87
CA GLU A 154 10.15 -3.84 -27.20
C GLU A 154 9.11 -3.58 -26.11
N PHE A 155 9.32 -2.56 -25.29
CA PHE A 155 8.39 -2.15 -24.25
C PHE A 155 6.98 -1.92 -24.83
N GLU A 156 6.84 -1.08 -25.85
CA GLU A 156 5.54 -0.81 -26.51
C GLU A 156 4.93 -2.05 -27.14
N SER A 157 5.73 -2.86 -27.85
CA SER A 157 5.25 -4.11 -28.46
C SER A 157 4.72 -5.09 -27.42
N ASN A 158 5.44 -5.22 -26.30
CA ASN A 158 5.05 -6.13 -25.24
C ASN A 158 3.80 -5.61 -24.50
N LEU A 159 3.70 -4.31 -24.20
CA LEU A 159 2.50 -3.73 -23.59
C LEU A 159 1.24 -3.99 -24.43
N ARG A 160 1.32 -3.80 -25.75
CA ARG A 160 0.22 -4.14 -26.67
C ARG A 160 -0.18 -5.60 -26.58
N THR A 161 0.80 -6.50 -26.50
CA THR A 161 0.53 -7.95 -26.39
C THR A 161 -0.15 -8.29 -25.07
N LEU A 162 0.33 -7.67 -23.97
CA LEU A 162 -0.19 -7.78 -22.62
C LEU A 162 -1.54 -7.06 -22.44
N GLY A 163 -2.03 -6.27 -23.40
CA GLY A 163 -3.25 -5.47 -23.19
C GLY A 163 -3.12 -4.45 -22.06
N ILE A 164 -1.89 -3.97 -21.80
CA ILE A 164 -1.64 -2.94 -20.80
C ILE A 164 -1.55 -1.58 -21.48
N THR A 165 -2.33 -0.63 -20.99
CA THR A 165 -2.27 0.78 -21.38
C THR A 165 -1.63 1.57 -20.25
N VAL A 166 -0.55 2.27 -20.58
CA VAL A 166 0.13 3.17 -19.64
C VAL A 166 -0.43 4.56 -19.81
N VAL A 167 -1.01 5.11 -18.74
CA VAL A 167 -1.46 6.49 -18.67
C VAL A 167 -0.39 7.27 -17.90
N SER A 168 0.31 8.19 -18.57
CA SER A 168 1.22 9.09 -17.86
C SER A 168 0.37 10.14 -17.15
N ALA A 169 0.46 10.22 -15.82
CA ALA A 169 -0.09 11.36 -15.11
C ALA A 169 0.57 12.64 -15.66
N GLN A 170 -0.23 13.59 -16.13
CA GLN A 170 0.28 14.93 -16.41
C GLN A 170 0.66 15.57 -15.08
N GLN A 171 1.84 16.19 -15.00
CA GLN A 171 2.29 16.90 -13.80
C GLN A 171 1.18 17.87 -13.34
N GLY A 172 0.62 17.63 -12.15
CA GLY A 172 -0.26 18.59 -11.46
C GLY A 172 -1.77 18.35 -11.51
N LYS A 173 -2.28 17.22 -12.02
CA LYS A 173 -3.71 16.86 -11.82
C LYS A 173 -3.86 15.42 -11.32
N PRO A 174 -4.38 15.18 -10.11
CA PRO A 174 -4.79 13.85 -9.69
C PRO A 174 -5.92 13.37 -10.61
N SER A 175 -5.70 12.36 -11.44
CA SER A 175 -6.79 11.71 -12.18
C SER A 175 -7.29 10.52 -11.36
N LEU A 176 -8.30 10.74 -10.53
CA LEU A 176 -9.18 9.65 -10.11
C LEU A 176 -10.21 9.43 -11.22
N ARG A 177 -10.04 8.37 -12.01
CA ARG A 177 -11.15 7.78 -12.78
C ARG A 177 -11.34 6.35 -12.30
N GLN A 178 -12.33 6.15 -11.44
CA GLN A 178 -12.96 4.84 -11.26
C GLN A 178 -13.85 4.58 -12.47
N HIS A 179 -13.44 3.67 -13.35
CA HIS A 179 -14.34 3.08 -14.35
C HIS A 179 -14.26 1.57 -14.31
N GLY A 180 -15.35 0.95 -13.85
CA GLY A 180 -15.72 -0.42 -14.20
C GLY A 180 -15.25 -1.51 -13.25
N HIS A 181 -16.13 -2.49 -13.03
CA HIS A 181 -15.94 -3.74 -12.30
C HIS A 181 -14.95 -4.71 -13.00
N GLY A 182 -13.77 -4.23 -13.36
CA GLY A 182 -12.67 -5.06 -13.88
C GLY A 182 -11.64 -5.35 -12.79
N LYS A 183 -10.94 -6.49 -12.90
CA LYS A 183 -9.89 -6.92 -11.97
C LYS A 183 -8.95 -5.75 -11.66
N MET A 184 -8.82 -5.40 -10.38
CA MET A 184 -8.13 -4.19 -9.96
C MET A 184 -6.66 -4.22 -10.38
N ALA A 185 -6.27 -3.29 -11.26
CA ALA A 185 -4.88 -2.92 -11.42
C ALA A 185 -4.48 -2.17 -10.13
N PHE A 186 -3.76 -2.85 -9.24
CA PHE A 186 -3.23 -2.23 -8.03
C PHE A 186 -2.10 -1.29 -8.44
N ALA A 187 -2.42 -0.02 -8.67
CA ALA A 187 -1.42 1.03 -8.75
C ALA A 187 -0.60 1.01 -7.44
N VAL A 188 0.72 0.82 -7.56
CA VAL A 188 1.67 1.00 -6.46
C VAL A 188 1.48 2.38 -5.89
N CYS A 189 1.52 2.48 -4.55
CA CYS A 189 1.69 3.69 -3.76
C CYS A 189 2.12 4.87 -4.64
N THR A 190 1.13 5.64 -5.07
CA THR A 190 1.38 6.84 -5.86
C THR A 190 2.15 7.76 -4.94
N ARG A 191 3.41 8.06 -5.30
CA ARG A 191 4.22 9.06 -4.59
C ARG A 191 3.33 10.28 -4.33
N ASP A 192 2.96 10.50 -3.09
CA ASP A 192 2.55 11.82 -2.67
C ASP A 192 3.80 12.72 -2.86
N PRO A 193 3.73 13.81 -3.64
CA PRO A 193 4.83 14.76 -3.75
C PRO A 193 5.32 15.27 -2.38
N ALA A 194 4.48 15.25 -1.34
CA ALA A 194 4.85 15.59 0.04
C ALA A 194 5.63 14.48 0.77
N CYS A 195 5.69 13.27 0.20
CA CYS A 195 6.25 12.08 0.83
C CYS A 195 7.06 11.21 -0.18
N PRO A 196 8.25 11.65 -0.61
CA PRO A 196 9.03 10.99 -1.67
C PRO A 196 9.60 9.63 -1.27
N ILE A 197 9.68 9.34 0.03
CA ILE A 197 9.89 8.03 0.62
C ILE A 197 8.55 7.70 1.25
N ASP A 198 7.67 6.95 0.59
CA ASP A 198 6.42 6.54 1.22
C ASP A 198 6.73 5.36 2.16
N PRO A 199 6.73 5.53 3.50
CA PRO A 199 6.85 4.41 4.44
C PRO A 199 5.64 3.49 4.46
N ALA A 200 4.52 3.91 3.89
CA ALA A 200 3.37 3.07 3.64
C ALA A 200 3.61 2.12 2.47
N CYS A 201 4.66 2.39 1.67
CA CYS A 201 5.22 1.48 0.68
C CYS A 201 6.15 0.48 1.37
N PHE A 202 5.62 -0.27 2.35
CA PHE A 202 6.27 -1.49 2.81
C PHE A 202 6.52 -2.32 1.55
N PRO A 203 7.79 -2.68 1.23
CA PRO A 203 8.04 -3.53 0.07
C PRO A 203 7.29 -4.83 0.31
N ARG A 204 6.19 -5.01 -0.42
CA ARG A 204 5.38 -6.21 -0.34
C ARG A 204 6.22 -7.34 -0.88
N SER A 205 6.24 -8.47 -0.19
CA SER A 205 6.77 -9.71 -0.78
C SER A 205 5.99 -10.07 -2.03
N LEU A 206 6.57 -10.89 -2.90
CA LEU A 206 5.88 -11.37 -4.10
C LEU A 206 4.55 -12.04 -3.73
N THR A 207 4.57 -12.86 -2.67
CA THR A 207 3.40 -13.52 -2.09
C THR A 207 2.29 -12.55 -1.72
N GLN A 208 2.62 -11.42 -1.06
CA GLN A 208 1.62 -10.43 -0.65
C GLN A 208 0.98 -9.73 -1.85
N VAL A 209 1.80 -9.36 -2.85
CA VAL A 209 1.27 -8.73 -4.07
C VAL A 209 0.35 -9.70 -4.82
N MET A 210 0.72 -10.98 -4.90
CA MET A 210 -0.15 -11.98 -5.51
C MET A 210 -1.43 -12.20 -4.72
N ALA A 211 -1.34 -12.34 -3.40
CA ALA A 211 -2.51 -12.55 -2.54
C ALA A 211 -3.53 -11.42 -2.69
N ALA A 212 -3.06 -10.17 -2.66
CA ALA A 212 -3.87 -8.98 -2.93
C ALA A 212 -4.57 -9.04 -4.30
N ALA A 213 -3.83 -9.43 -5.34
CA ALA A 213 -4.33 -9.44 -6.71
C ALA A 213 -5.30 -10.58 -7.03
N THR A 214 -5.21 -11.69 -6.30
CA THR A 214 -6.10 -12.84 -6.47
C THR A 214 -7.30 -12.81 -5.52
N MET A 215 -7.38 -11.80 -4.64
CA MET A 215 -8.48 -11.67 -3.71
C MET A 215 -9.80 -11.43 -4.48
N PRO A 216 -10.90 -12.12 -4.13
CA PRO A 216 -12.19 -11.86 -4.75
C PRO A 216 -12.65 -10.42 -4.49
N ALA A 217 -13.50 -9.88 -5.37
CA ALA A 217 -14.00 -8.51 -5.23
C ALA A 217 -14.86 -8.29 -3.96
N ASP A 218 -15.49 -9.36 -3.46
CA ASP A 218 -16.26 -9.38 -2.21
C ASP A 218 -15.82 -10.61 -1.40
N PRO A 219 -14.73 -10.50 -0.61
CA PRO A 219 -14.23 -11.63 0.16
C PRO A 219 -15.19 -11.95 1.31
N GLU A 220 -15.53 -13.23 1.46
CA GLU A 220 -16.27 -13.71 2.62
C GLU A 220 -15.29 -13.99 3.77
N TRP A 221 -15.60 -13.46 4.95
CA TRP A 221 -14.79 -13.64 6.15
C TRP A 221 -15.61 -14.36 7.22
N GLY A 222 -15.02 -15.40 7.82
CA GLY A 222 -15.62 -16.17 8.91
C GLY A 222 -15.51 -15.47 10.26
N SER A 223 -14.59 -14.51 10.42
CA SER A 223 -14.51 -13.64 11.60
C SER A 223 -13.79 -12.32 11.29
N VAL A 224 -13.92 -11.34 12.17
CA VAL A 224 -13.16 -10.09 12.03
C VAL A 224 -11.64 -10.34 12.16
N VAL A 225 -11.23 -11.23 13.07
CA VAL A 225 -9.80 -11.59 13.23
C VAL A 225 -9.24 -12.16 11.93
N GLU A 226 -9.99 -13.01 11.24
CA GLU A 226 -9.61 -13.56 9.93
C GLU A 226 -9.45 -12.46 8.87
N LEU A 227 -10.40 -11.51 8.80
CA LEU A 227 -10.31 -10.35 7.91
C LEU A 227 -9.04 -9.53 8.18
N LEU A 228 -8.74 -9.26 9.45
CA LEU A 228 -7.55 -8.50 9.85
C LEU A 228 -6.24 -9.25 9.50
N HIS A 229 -6.23 -10.59 9.58
CA HIS A 229 -5.12 -11.40 9.04
C HIS A 229 -5.04 -11.34 7.51
N GLY A 230 -6.18 -11.21 6.84
CA GLY A 230 -6.29 -10.92 5.41
C GLY A 230 -5.55 -9.65 5.00
N LEU A 231 -5.63 -8.57 5.81
CA LEU A 231 -4.89 -7.33 5.56
C LEU A 231 -3.37 -7.58 5.56
N THR A 232 -2.86 -8.27 6.57
CA THR A 232 -1.43 -8.63 6.65
C THR A 232 -0.99 -9.50 5.47
N THR A 233 -1.84 -10.46 5.08
CA THR A 233 -1.60 -11.37 3.95
C THR A 233 -1.56 -10.62 2.62
N ALA A 234 -2.37 -9.58 2.45
CA ALA A 234 -2.32 -8.68 1.30
C ALA A 234 -1.15 -7.68 1.33
N GLY A 235 -0.42 -7.62 2.45
CA GLY A 235 0.68 -6.67 2.67
C GLY A 235 0.24 -5.28 3.11
N VAL A 236 -0.97 -5.15 3.66
CA VAL A 236 -1.41 -3.95 4.37
C VAL A 236 -0.92 -4.05 5.81
N ALA A 237 -0.01 -3.15 6.19
CA ALA A 237 0.32 -2.98 7.59
C ALA A 237 -0.82 -2.20 8.26
N TYR A 238 -1.31 -2.67 9.40
CA TYR A 238 -2.41 -2.03 10.11
C TYR A 238 -2.19 -2.08 11.62
N VAL A 239 -2.90 -1.21 12.34
CA VAL A 239 -3.16 -1.33 13.77
C VAL A 239 -4.62 -1.11 14.07
N ILE A 240 -5.15 -1.83 15.05
CA ILE A 240 -6.42 -1.47 15.68
C ILE A 240 -6.11 -0.33 16.64
N SER A 241 -6.62 0.84 16.33
CA SER A 241 -6.24 2.07 17.02
C SER A 241 -6.94 2.23 18.36
N ARG A 242 -8.16 1.72 18.51
CA ARG A 242 -9.01 1.94 19.68
C ARG A 242 -9.99 0.78 19.92
N ASN A 243 -10.53 0.73 21.14
CA ASN A 243 -11.66 -0.11 21.58
C ASN A 243 -11.48 -1.65 21.51
N TRP A 244 -10.36 -2.16 21.00
CA TRP A 244 -10.09 -3.60 20.87
C TRP A 244 -10.11 -4.36 22.21
N GLU A 245 -9.85 -3.67 23.32
CA GLU A 245 -9.80 -4.25 24.66
C GLU A 245 -11.16 -4.76 25.14
N GLN A 246 -12.24 -4.26 24.53
CA GLN A 246 -13.62 -4.65 24.83
C GLN A 246 -14.09 -5.84 23.99
N GLY A 247 -13.29 -6.26 22.99
CA GLY A 247 -13.65 -7.27 22.01
C GLY A 247 -13.53 -6.75 20.57
N ILE A 248 -13.61 -7.68 19.62
CA ILE A 248 -13.58 -7.39 18.19
C ILE A 248 -14.69 -8.22 17.51
N PRO A 249 -15.81 -7.59 17.07
CA PRO A 249 -16.10 -6.15 17.18
C PRO A 249 -16.36 -5.73 18.65
N PRO A 250 -16.08 -4.46 19.01
CA PRO A 250 -16.33 -3.96 20.35
C PRO A 250 -17.84 -3.84 20.62
N PRO A 251 -18.33 -4.20 21.83
CA PRO A 251 -19.72 -3.99 22.21
C PRO A 251 -20.00 -2.52 22.59
N GLY A 252 -21.27 -2.10 22.55
CA GLY A 252 -21.73 -0.87 23.17
C GLY A 252 -21.83 0.35 22.25
N SER A 253 -21.49 1.54 22.77
CA SER A 253 -21.74 2.84 22.13
C SER A 253 -20.74 3.22 21.04
N HIS A 254 -19.60 2.54 20.98
CA HIS A 254 -18.57 2.73 19.95
C HIS A 254 -18.29 1.39 19.25
N PRO A 255 -19.23 0.88 18.45
CA PRO A 255 -19.15 -0.47 17.88
C PRO A 255 -18.17 -0.57 16.69
N ASP A 256 -17.70 0.56 16.20
CA ASP A 256 -16.83 0.64 15.03
C ASP A 256 -15.43 0.12 15.34
N ILE A 257 -14.81 -0.52 14.34
CA ILE A 257 -13.41 -0.94 14.39
C ILE A 257 -12.56 0.15 13.75
N ASP A 258 -11.93 0.96 14.60
CA ASP A 258 -11.02 2.00 14.16
C ASP A 258 -9.66 1.41 13.77
N LEU A 259 -9.30 1.55 12.49
CA LEU A 259 -8.02 1.07 11.98
C LEU A 259 -7.14 2.25 11.55
N LEU A 260 -5.83 2.09 11.69
CA LEU A 260 -4.85 2.88 10.97
C LEU A 260 -4.09 1.94 10.02
N VAL A 261 -4.17 2.18 8.72
CA VAL A 261 -3.65 1.31 7.65
C VAL A 261 -2.60 1.99 6.78
N SER A 262 -1.70 1.20 6.20
CA SER A 262 -0.67 1.71 5.28
C SER A 262 -1.21 1.98 3.88
N ASP A 263 -2.16 1.18 3.38
CA ASP A 263 -2.71 1.32 2.03
C ASP A 263 -4.24 1.24 2.10
N HIS A 264 -4.89 2.40 2.02
CA HIS A 264 -6.35 2.51 2.09
C HIS A 264 -7.04 1.75 0.97
N LYS A 265 -6.59 1.89 -0.28
CA LYS A 265 -7.27 1.23 -1.42
C LYS A 265 -7.19 -0.28 -1.32
N LEU A 266 -6.03 -0.79 -0.88
CA LEU A 266 -5.89 -2.22 -0.67
C LEU A 266 -6.68 -2.68 0.56
N ALA A 267 -6.68 -1.90 1.64
CA ALA A 267 -7.49 -2.19 2.82
C ALA A 267 -8.98 -2.27 2.46
N ASP A 268 -9.50 -1.32 1.68
CA ASP A 268 -10.89 -1.31 1.19
C ASP A 268 -11.20 -2.58 0.40
N GLY A 269 -10.31 -2.98 -0.51
CA GLY A 269 -10.46 -4.19 -1.31
C GLY A 269 -10.45 -5.46 -0.47
N VAL A 270 -9.61 -5.52 0.56
CA VAL A 270 -9.53 -6.66 1.48
C VAL A 270 -10.75 -6.74 2.40
N ILE A 271 -11.16 -5.60 2.97
CA ILE A 271 -12.39 -5.52 3.76
C ILE A 271 -13.58 -5.92 2.88
N GLY A 272 -13.59 -5.48 1.62
CA GLY A 272 -14.65 -5.74 0.65
C GLY A 272 -16.00 -5.28 1.16
N GLY A 273 -16.02 -4.15 1.87
CA GLY A 273 -17.21 -3.56 2.46
C GLY A 273 -17.88 -2.54 1.53
N VAL A 274 -19.09 -2.12 1.89
CA VAL A 274 -19.77 -0.99 1.23
C VAL A 274 -19.56 0.29 2.03
N GLN A 275 -19.48 1.43 1.35
CA GLN A 275 -19.33 2.71 2.04
C GLN A 275 -20.54 2.97 2.97
N GLY A 276 -20.25 3.26 4.24
CA GLY A 276 -21.29 3.52 5.25
C GLY A 276 -22.04 4.83 5.01
N HIS A 277 -21.40 5.77 4.33
CA HIS A 277 -21.92 7.10 4.02
C HIS A 277 -21.72 7.46 2.54
N PRO A 278 -22.49 6.87 1.61
CA PRO A 278 -22.25 7.00 0.17
C PRO A 278 -22.44 8.43 -0.38
N HIS A 279 -23.12 9.30 0.36
CA HIS A 279 -23.32 10.70 -0.01
C HIS A 279 -22.21 11.62 0.52
N ASP A 280 -21.40 11.15 1.46
CA ASP A 280 -20.30 11.89 2.07
C ASP A 280 -18.98 11.31 1.59
N ALA A 281 -18.54 11.69 0.38
CA ALA A 281 -17.34 11.11 -0.24
C ALA A 281 -16.05 11.28 0.58
N TRP A 282 -16.02 12.20 1.55
CA TRP A 282 -14.91 12.41 2.49
C TRP A 282 -14.96 11.47 3.71
N ARG A 283 -16.04 10.71 3.92
CA ARG A 283 -16.14 9.71 4.98
C ARG A 283 -15.72 8.34 4.44
N ILE A 284 -14.71 7.78 5.11
CA ILE A 284 -14.05 6.53 4.71
C ILE A 284 -14.62 5.29 5.41
N GLN A 285 -15.67 5.45 6.23
CA GLN A 285 -16.26 4.33 6.97
C GLN A 285 -16.81 3.27 6.00
N LEU A 286 -16.50 2.00 6.28
CA LEU A 286 -16.97 0.84 5.54
C LEU A 286 -17.87 -0.04 6.41
N LYS A 287 -18.84 -0.69 5.79
CA LYS A 287 -19.72 -1.69 6.41
C LYS A 287 -19.50 -3.04 5.74
N LYS A 288 -19.20 -4.06 6.54
CA LYS A 288 -18.98 -5.42 6.04
C LYS A 288 -19.80 -6.42 6.85
N ARG A 289 -20.46 -7.34 6.16
CA ARG A 289 -21.12 -8.49 6.79
C ARG A 289 -20.09 -9.60 7.01
N ILE A 290 -19.92 -10.02 8.26
CA ILE A 290 -18.95 -11.03 8.70
C ILE A 290 -19.68 -12.00 9.62
N ALA A 291 -19.65 -13.29 9.30
CA ALA A 291 -20.38 -14.33 10.05
C ALA A 291 -21.85 -13.98 10.36
N GLY A 292 -22.52 -13.29 9.42
CA GLY A 292 -23.92 -12.88 9.57
C GLY A 292 -24.16 -11.54 10.28
N VAL A 293 -23.14 -10.93 10.89
CA VAL A 293 -23.22 -9.64 11.60
C VAL A 293 -22.64 -8.52 10.74
N THR A 294 -23.27 -7.34 10.73
CA THR A 294 -22.69 -6.15 10.09
C THR A 294 -21.72 -5.48 11.05
N VAL A 295 -20.49 -5.27 10.59
CA VAL A 295 -19.42 -4.61 11.32
C VAL A 295 -19.02 -3.35 10.57
N ASP A 296 -18.93 -2.25 11.30
CA ASP A 296 -18.50 -0.95 10.77
C ASP A 296 -16.99 -0.80 11.03
N PHE A 297 -16.25 -0.33 10.02
CA PHE A 297 -14.80 -0.11 10.05
C PHE A 297 -14.52 1.37 9.72
N ASP A 298 -13.61 2.02 10.46
CA ASP A 298 -13.09 3.36 10.13
C ASP A 298 -11.59 3.27 9.78
N PRO A 299 -11.24 2.93 8.52
CA PRO A 299 -9.85 2.69 8.10
C PRO A 299 -9.11 4.00 7.78
N ARG A 300 -8.62 4.68 8.81
CA ARG A 300 -7.70 5.84 8.65
C ARG A 300 -6.40 5.40 8.01
N TYR A 301 -5.74 6.28 7.27
CA TYR A 301 -4.54 5.92 6.52
C TYR A 301 -3.47 7.01 6.52
N ILE A 302 -2.22 6.62 6.26
CA ILE A 302 -1.10 7.56 6.17
C ILE A 302 -1.39 8.58 5.06
N GLY A 303 -1.44 9.87 5.43
CA GLY A 303 -1.71 10.96 4.50
C GLY A 303 -3.17 11.42 4.44
N ASP A 304 -4.09 10.78 5.16
CA ASP A 304 -5.51 11.20 5.23
C ASP A 304 -5.75 12.45 6.12
N THR A 305 -4.68 13.04 6.65
CA THR A 305 -4.64 14.19 7.56
C THR A 305 -5.34 14.00 8.90
N TYR A 306 -5.78 12.78 9.24
CA TYR A 306 -6.37 12.47 10.56
C TYR A 306 -5.38 12.74 11.70
N ILE A 307 -4.12 12.34 11.51
CA ILE A 307 -2.96 12.68 12.32
C ILE A 307 -1.77 13.00 11.42
N ASP A 308 -0.65 13.43 12.02
CA ASP A 308 0.62 13.62 11.32
C ASP A 308 1.05 12.35 10.56
N PRO A 309 1.41 12.44 9.26
CA PRO A 309 1.82 11.27 8.48
C PRO A 309 3.07 10.56 9.01
N ALA A 310 4.02 11.29 9.59
CA ALA A 310 5.20 10.68 10.20
C ALA A 310 4.83 9.96 11.51
N TRP A 311 3.90 10.52 12.29
CA TRP A 311 3.36 9.83 13.47
C TRP A 311 2.59 8.56 13.08
N ALA A 312 1.68 8.63 12.10
CA ALA A 312 0.94 7.47 11.62
C ALA A 312 1.87 6.33 11.15
N THR A 313 2.94 6.71 10.45
CA THR A 313 4.00 5.80 10.03
C THR A 313 4.68 5.12 11.21
N ASP A 314 5.09 5.91 12.19
CA ASP A 314 5.82 5.42 13.36
C ASP A 314 4.96 4.46 14.20
N VAL A 315 3.67 4.78 14.37
CA VAL A 315 2.68 3.91 15.02
C VAL A 315 2.58 2.56 14.30
N ILE A 316 2.39 2.57 12.97
CA ILE A 316 2.28 1.33 12.19
C ILE A 316 3.58 0.51 12.32
N ARG A 317 4.75 1.16 12.36
CA ARG A 317 6.04 0.48 12.48
C ARG A 317 6.26 -0.16 13.84
N ARG A 318 5.84 0.50 14.93
CA ARG A 318 5.99 0.02 16.32
C ARG A 318 4.84 -0.87 16.82
N ARG A 319 3.87 -1.17 15.95
CA ARG A 319 2.73 -2.05 16.27
C ARG A 319 3.13 -3.37 16.91
N GLN A 320 2.27 -3.86 17.79
CA GLN A 320 2.49 -5.09 18.55
C GLN A 320 1.44 -6.15 18.22
N PRO A 321 1.80 -7.43 17.97
CA PRO A 321 0.87 -8.52 17.71
C PRO A 321 0.27 -9.07 19.02
N ARG A 322 -0.29 -8.18 19.85
CA ARG A 322 -0.79 -8.47 21.20
C ARG A 322 -2.32 -8.34 21.31
N GLY A 323 -2.99 -7.99 20.21
CA GLY A 323 -4.44 -7.92 20.17
C GLY A 323 -5.11 -9.31 20.12
N PRO A 324 -6.45 -9.36 20.22
CA PRO A 324 -7.22 -10.59 20.13
C PRO A 324 -6.87 -11.39 18.86
N GLY A 325 -6.61 -12.69 19.01
CA GLY A 325 -6.26 -13.55 17.88
C GLY A 325 -4.92 -13.23 17.21
N GLY A 326 -3.99 -12.57 17.93
CA GLY A 326 -2.69 -12.17 17.40
C GLY A 326 -2.75 -10.97 16.45
N THR A 327 -3.82 -10.18 16.53
CA THR A 327 -3.99 -8.95 15.74
C THR A 327 -3.04 -7.86 16.21
N PHE A 328 -2.78 -6.89 15.32
CA PHE A 328 -1.88 -5.78 15.61
C PHE A 328 -2.60 -4.62 16.32
N ILE A 329 -2.02 -4.18 17.42
CA ILE A 329 -2.46 -3.01 18.20
C ILE A 329 -1.31 -2.01 18.32
N MET A 330 -1.62 -0.77 18.71
CA MET A 330 -0.61 0.22 19.03
C MET A 330 0.20 -0.21 20.26
N GLU A 331 1.46 0.20 20.32
CA GLU A 331 2.20 0.12 21.58
C GLU A 331 1.60 1.06 22.65
N PRO A 332 1.87 0.83 23.95
CA PRO A 332 1.19 1.56 25.02
C PRO A 332 1.32 3.09 24.97
N VAL A 333 2.51 3.62 24.65
CA VAL A 333 2.76 5.08 24.59
C VAL A 333 1.99 5.70 23.42
N ASP A 334 2.10 5.11 22.23
CA ASP A 334 1.33 5.54 21.05
C ASP A 334 -0.17 5.46 21.30
N ALA A 335 -0.66 4.37 21.88
CA ALA A 335 -2.08 4.22 22.20
C ALA A 335 -2.59 5.35 23.10
N PHE A 336 -1.82 5.71 24.13
CA PHE A 336 -2.18 6.80 25.06
C PHE A 336 -2.25 8.15 24.34
N PHE A 337 -1.20 8.51 23.59
CA PHE A 337 -1.15 9.80 22.91
C PHE A 337 -2.14 9.89 21.74
N PHE A 338 -2.39 8.78 21.04
CA PHE A 338 -3.40 8.71 19.98
C PHE A 338 -4.80 8.97 20.55
N LEU A 339 -5.16 8.31 21.66
CA LEU A 339 -6.44 8.56 22.33
C LEU A 339 -6.53 10.00 22.88
N LEU A 340 -5.44 10.52 23.45
CA LEU A 340 -5.40 11.89 23.97
C LEU A 340 -5.60 12.90 22.84
N TYR A 341 -4.94 12.70 21.70
CA TYR A 341 -5.12 13.53 20.51
C TYR A 341 -6.56 13.49 20.01
N HIS A 342 -7.13 12.29 19.87
CA HIS A 342 -8.53 12.13 19.48
C HIS A 342 -9.48 12.89 20.41
N ALA A 343 -9.32 12.71 21.72
CA ALA A 343 -10.21 13.30 22.72
C ALA A 343 -10.09 14.82 22.81
N VAL A 344 -8.88 15.38 22.63
CA VAL A 344 -8.58 16.80 22.90
C VAL A 344 -8.60 17.66 21.64
N ILE A 345 -8.11 17.13 20.52
CA ILE A 345 -7.96 17.85 19.26
C ILE A 345 -9.15 17.55 18.34
N GLN A 346 -9.60 16.29 18.29
CA GLN A 346 -10.58 15.86 17.30
C GLN A 346 -12.05 15.92 17.76
N LYS A 347 -12.29 16.36 18.99
CA LYS A 347 -13.62 16.48 19.60
C LYS A 347 -13.78 17.84 20.30
N PRO A 348 -14.97 18.46 20.25
CA PRO A 348 -15.25 19.71 20.96
C PRO A 348 -15.27 19.55 22.48
N ASN A 349 -15.60 18.34 22.96
CA ASN A 349 -15.68 18.00 24.37
C ASN A 349 -15.06 16.62 24.60
N ILE A 350 -14.34 16.48 25.73
CA ILE A 350 -13.76 15.21 26.14
C ILE A 350 -14.84 14.41 26.88
N ALA A 351 -15.27 13.30 26.29
CA ALA A 351 -16.25 12.41 26.91
C ALA A 351 -15.71 11.78 28.21
N SER A 352 -16.61 11.42 29.13
CA SER A 352 -16.25 10.95 30.47
C SER A 352 -15.53 9.60 30.46
N ASP A 353 -15.89 8.72 29.52
CA ASP A 353 -15.23 7.45 29.23
C ASP A 353 -13.76 7.67 28.80
N TYR A 354 -13.48 8.65 27.95
CA TYR A 354 -12.10 9.00 27.58
C TYR A 354 -11.27 9.50 28.76
N ASN A 355 -11.84 10.30 29.66
CA ASN A 355 -11.12 10.75 30.84
C ASN A 355 -10.70 9.58 31.74
N ILE A 356 -11.62 8.62 31.97
CA ILE A 356 -11.32 7.41 32.75
C ILE A 356 -10.26 6.57 32.05
N ARG A 357 -10.39 6.38 30.74
CA ARG A 357 -9.46 5.55 29.96
C ARG A 357 -8.05 6.12 29.95
N LEU A 358 -7.90 7.42 29.73
CA LEU A 358 -6.60 8.10 29.71
C LEU A 358 -5.90 8.02 31.07
N GLU A 359 -6.65 8.16 32.17
CA GLU A 359 -6.10 8.00 33.52
C GLU A 359 -5.58 6.56 33.74
N GLN A 360 -6.36 5.55 33.37
CA GLN A 360 -5.95 4.14 33.48
C GLN A 360 -4.68 3.83 32.67
N MET A 361 -4.62 4.29 31.41
CA MET A 361 -3.47 4.08 30.54
C MET A 361 -2.22 4.77 31.09
N ALA A 362 -2.35 5.99 31.63
CA ALA A 362 -1.22 6.68 32.24
C ALA A 362 -0.70 5.97 33.50
N GLN A 363 -1.58 5.39 34.33
CA GLN A 363 -1.14 4.60 35.48
C GLN A 363 -0.39 3.33 35.06
N ALA A 364 -0.85 2.64 34.00
CA ALA A 364 -0.14 1.48 33.45
C ALA A 364 1.26 1.86 32.92
N LEU A 365 1.36 2.95 32.17
CA LEU A 365 2.64 3.45 31.66
C LEU A 365 3.64 3.79 32.78
N LEU A 366 3.16 4.37 33.89
CA LEU A 366 3.97 4.66 35.07
C LEU A 366 4.45 3.39 35.78
N ALA A 367 3.61 2.36 35.84
CA ALA A 367 3.94 1.10 36.49
C ALA A 367 4.97 0.27 35.70
N GLU A 368 4.92 0.31 34.37
CA GLU A 368 5.84 -0.44 33.50
C GLU A 368 7.24 0.17 33.39
N ASN A 369 7.47 1.36 33.96
CA ASN A 369 8.75 2.07 33.95
C ASN A 369 9.35 2.26 32.54
N GLN A 370 8.51 2.56 31.54
CA GLN A 370 8.94 2.80 30.15
C GLN A 370 9.62 4.18 29.99
N GLN A 371 10.78 4.38 30.61
CA GLN A 371 11.39 5.71 30.76
C GLN A 371 11.82 6.40 29.45
N GLN A 372 12.00 5.66 28.34
CA GLN A 372 12.65 6.22 27.14
C GLN A 372 11.75 7.09 26.24
N GLU A 373 10.43 7.04 26.36
CA GLU A 373 9.51 7.80 25.47
C GLU A 373 8.38 8.51 26.23
N MET A 374 8.50 8.58 27.56
CA MET A 374 7.49 9.20 28.40
C MET A 374 7.76 10.69 28.61
N PRO A 375 6.71 11.52 28.65
CA PRO A 375 6.81 12.89 29.16
C PRO A 375 7.35 12.87 30.60
N PRO A 376 7.88 14.01 31.10
CA PRO A 376 8.21 14.15 32.51
C PRO A 376 7.05 13.62 33.38
N THR A 377 7.34 12.72 34.34
CA THR A 377 6.34 11.99 35.13
C THR A 377 5.23 12.89 35.68
N LEU A 378 5.61 14.08 36.16
CA LEU A 378 4.68 15.08 36.68
C LEU A 378 3.71 15.60 35.59
N LEU A 379 4.21 15.84 34.38
CA LEU A 379 3.39 16.28 33.25
C LEU A 379 2.41 15.18 32.79
N LEU A 380 2.85 13.92 32.80
CA LEU A 380 1.95 12.79 32.53
C LEU A 380 0.81 12.74 33.54
N GLN A 381 1.14 12.75 34.83
CA GLN A 381 0.17 12.69 35.92
C GLN A 381 -0.80 13.87 35.85
N GLN A 382 -0.30 15.09 35.67
CA GLN A 382 -1.15 16.28 35.61
C GLN A 382 -2.05 16.29 34.36
N GLY A 383 -1.56 15.82 33.22
CA GLY A 383 -2.30 15.82 31.96
C GLY A 383 -3.27 14.65 31.79
N SER A 384 -3.07 13.53 32.46
CA SER A 384 -3.90 12.33 32.29
C SER A 384 -5.07 12.23 33.28
N THR A 385 -5.00 12.90 34.44
CA THR A 385 -6.04 12.82 35.47
C THR A 385 -7.42 13.21 34.95
N LYS A 386 -8.47 12.56 35.47
CA LYS A 386 -9.86 12.86 35.09
C LYS A 386 -10.26 14.34 35.24
N GLY A 387 -9.62 15.08 36.15
CA GLY A 387 -9.84 16.51 36.36
C GLY A 387 -8.94 17.44 35.53
N ALA A 388 -8.02 16.90 34.73
CA ALA A 388 -7.09 17.68 33.93
C ALA A 388 -7.83 18.53 32.89
N GLY A 389 -7.73 19.86 33.03
CA GLY A 389 -8.28 20.80 32.06
C GLY A 389 -7.63 20.65 30.68
N LYS A 390 -8.37 21.01 29.63
CA LYS A 390 -7.93 20.92 28.23
C LYS A 390 -6.56 21.56 27.97
N SER A 391 -6.27 22.70 28.60
CA SER A 391 -4.97 23.38 28.50
C SER A 391 -3.80 22.51 28.97
N MET A 392 -3.98 21.75 30.06
CA MET A 392 -2.92 20.84 30.55
C MET A 392 -2.72 19.66 29.60
N ARG A 393 -3.82 19.09 29.08
CA ARG A 393 -3.77 18.02 28.07
C ARG A 393 -3.10 18.47 26.77
N ILE A 394 -3.34 19.71 26.34
CA ILE A 394 -2.65 20.31 25.19
C ILE A 394 -1.16 20.48 25.46
N LYS A 395 -0.75 20.90 26.67
CA LYS A 395 0.68 20.98 27.03
C LYS A 395 1.36 19.61 26.95
N LEU A 396 0.69 18.59 27.47
CA LEU A 396 1.16 17.20 27.40
C LEU A 396 1.28 16.72 25.94
N LEU A 397 0.27 16.96 25.10
CA LEU A 397 0.35 16.67 23.66
C LEU A 397 1.49 17.43 22.98
N ARG A 398 1.65 18.73 23.24
CA ARG A 398 2.73 19.54 22.63
C ARG A 398 4.11 19.00 22.98
N TRP A 399 4.32 18.52 24.20
CA TRP A 399 5.56 17.86 24.56
C TRP A 399 5.81 16.64 23.66
N TYR A 400 4.81 15.77 23.51
CA TYR A 400 4.95 14.56 22.69
C TYR A 400 5.19 14.89 21.22
N MET A 401 4.37 15.77 20.63
CA MET A 401 4.54 16.21 19.25
C MET A 401 5.93 16.82 19.02
N SER A 402 6.41 17.65 19.94
CA SER A 402 7.75 18.26 19.85
C SER A 402 8.88 17.25 20.02
N ALA A 403 8.78 16.31 20.97
CA ALA A 403 9.81 15.32 21.23
C ALA A 403 10.05 14.39 20.03
N HIS A 404 8.99 14.09 19.28
CA HIS A 404 9.04 13.21 18.11
C HIS A 404 9.03 13.95 16.76
N ARG A 405 8.98 15.29 16.79
CA ARG A 405 8.93 16.18 15.62
C ARG A 405 7.72 15.91 14.71
N TYR A 406 6.57 15.71 15.33
CA TYR A 406 5.27 15.61 14.65
C TYR A 406 4.56 16.97 14.64
N ALA A 407 3.65 17.18 13.69
CA ALA A 407 2.79 18.36 13.62
C ALA A 407 1.33 18.07 13.99
N PHE A 408 0.60 19.06 14.48
CA PHE A 408 -0.85 18.93 14.55
C PHE A 408 -1.43 19.07 13.14
N THR A 409 -2.27 18.13 12.71
CA THR A 409 -2.88 18.13 11.38
C THR A 409 -4.35 18.49 11.47
N LYS A 410 -4.79 19.38 10.58
CA LYS A 410 -6.21 19.66 10.39
C LYS A 410 -6.81 18.56 9.50
N PRO A 411 -7.80 17.78 9.98
CA PRO A 411 -8.42 16.73 9.20
C PRO A 411 -9.13 17.29 7.96
N SER A 412 -9.03 16.56 6.85
CA SER A 412 -9.83 16.77 5.64
C SER A 412 -11.24 16.17 5.78
N ASP A 413 -11.41 15.17 6.65
CA ASP A 413 -12.72 14.62 7.00
C ASP A 413 -13.50 15.64 7.84
N HIS A 414 -14.54 16.22 7.24
CA HIS A 414 -15.36 17.25 7.88
C HIS A 414 -16.15 16.75 9.10
N SER A 415 -16.25 15.43 9.29
CA SER A 415 -16.87 14.86 10.49
C SER A 415 -15.91 14.76 11.69
N VAL A 416 -14.63 15.05 11.48
CA VAL A 416 -13.61 15.14 12.53
C VAL A 416 -13.35 16.61 12.82
N THR A 417 -13.50 17.02 14.08
CA THR A 417 -13.27 18.41 14.48
C THR A 417 -11.76 18.72 14.55
N PHE A 418 -11.36 19.99 14.47
CA PHE A 418 -10.03 20.44 14.86
C PHE A 418 -10.17 21.53 15.92
N ASP A 419 -10.33 21.11 17.17
CA ASP A 419 -10.76 21.95 18.29
C ASP A 419 -9.60 22.65 19.00
N VAL A 420 -8.69 23.22 18.21
CA VAL A 420 -7.59 24.08 18.68
C VAL A 420 -7.39 25.24 17.69
N PRO A 421 -6.72 26.34 18.08
CA PRO A 421 -6.42 27.41 17.14
C PRO A 421 -5.71 26.88 15.89
N THR A 422 -6.10 27.37 14.72
CA THR A 422 -5.50 26.97 13.44
C THR A 422 -3.99 27.22 13.38
N SER A 423 -3.48 28.16 14.17
CA SER A 423 -2.05 28.41 14.34
C SER A 423 -1.27 27.26 15.00
N MET A 424 -1.96 26.28 15.59
CA MET A 424 -1.32 25.05 16.05
C MET A 424 -1.10 24.03 14.93
N ALA A 425 -1.85 24.13 13.83
CA ALA A 425 -1.64 23.25 12.69
C ALA A 425 -0.30 23.58 12.04
N GLY A 426 0.45 22.54 11.68
CA GLY A 426 1.75 22.67 11.03
C GLY A 426 1.89 21.66 9.90
N GLU A 427 2.92 21.85 9.08
CA GLU A 427 3.39 20.83 8.16
C GLU A 427 4.30 19.85 8.91
N SER A 428 4.27 18.58 8.53
CA SER A 428 5.14 17.58 9.16
C SER A 428 6.60 17.95 8.91
N GLU A 429 7.38 18.12 9.98
CA GLU A 429 8.82 18.43 9.86
C GLU A 429 9.63 17.23 9.38
N ARG A 430 9.06 16.02 9.50
CA ARG A 430 9.67 14.78 9.07
C ARG A 430 9.05 14.40 7.72
N PRO A 431 9.86 14.22 6.66
CA PRO A 431 9.40 13.45 5.51
C PRO A 431 8.92 12.11 6.03
N CYS A 432 7.74 11.65 5.62
CA CYS A 432 7.30 10.35 6.07
C CYS A 432 8.36 9.29 5.71
N GLY A 433 8.54 8.32 6.62
CA GLY A 433 9.45 7.19 6.42
C GLY A 433 10.92 7.40 6.71
N VAL A 434 11.29 8.58 7.21
CA VAL A 434 12.61 8.79 7.81
C VAL A 434 12.50 8.59 9.33
N SER A 435 12.99 7.46 9.83
CA SER A 435 13.28 7.30 11.26
C SER A 435 14.69 7.81 11.52
N HIS A 436 14.85 8.69 12.51
CA HIS A 436 16.12 8.73 13.21
C HIS A 436 16.16 7.47 14.09
N VAL A 437 17.18 6.65 13.91
CA VAL A 437 17.48 5.51 14.80
C VAL A 437 18.17 6.05 16.04
#